data_AF-A0A8C8SBK0-F1
#
_entry.id   AF-A0A8C8SBK0-F1
#
_cell.length_a   1.000
_cell.length_b   1.000
_cell.length_c   1.000
_cell.angle_alpha   90.00
_cell.angle_beta   90.00
_cell.angle_gamma   90.00
#
_symmetry.space_group_name_H-M   'P 1'
#
loop_
_entity.id
_entity.type
_entity.pdbx_description
1 polymer ?
#
loop_
_entity_poly.entity_id
_entity_poly.type
_entity_poly.pdbx_seq_one_letter_code
_entity_poly.pdbx_strand_id
1 'polypeptide(L)'
;AWFSRCAEYLFRILLLVLLMVLSAKNSGHGKTIRPRPNKEGDADEKKNGDCATQKNSRFPLSVKIDIHIVSPSHAIRMAHDIRNRSISPWDYSITKDPNRFPEVIAEAKCRHYNCVDFLGKEDISMNSVPIQQEILVLQREQRGCQHTYRLEKKLVTVGCTCAVPVQKQPS
;
A
#
# COMPACT_ATOMS: atom_id res chain seq x y z
N ALA A 1 38.79 38.31 -39.52
CA ALA A 1 38.82 37.14 -38.59
C ALA A 1 39.62 37.40 -37.30
N TRP A 2 39.47 38.58 -36.65
CA TRP A 2 40.15 38.90 -35.38
C TRP A 2 39.18 39.03 -34.18
N PHE A 3 37.92 39.44 -34.42
CA PHE A 3 36.91 39.59 -33.37
C PHE A 3 36.47 38.27 -32.71
N SER A 4 36.64 37.12 -33.38
CA SER A 4 36.23 35.82 -32.83
C SER A 4 37.22 35.23 -31.81
N ARG A 5 38.52 35.55 -31.91
CA ARG A 5 39.55 35.03 -30.98
C ARG A 5 39.49 35.75 -29.63
N CYS A 6 39.14 37.04 -29.59
CA CYS A 6 38.98 37.76 -28.33
C CYS A 6 37.83 37.22 -27.48
N ALA A 7 36.70 36.85 -28.09
CA ALA A 7 35.57 36.28 -27.38
C ALA A 7 35.90 34.90 -26.76
N GLU A 8 36.64 34.04 -27.47
CA GLU A 8 37.12 32.77 -26.91
C GLU A 8 38.11 32.96 -25.77
N TYR A 9 39.02 33.95 -25.87
CA TYR A 9 39.96 34.26 -24.78
C TYR A 9 39.25 34.77 -23.54
N LEU A 10 38.28 35.68 -23.68
CA LEU A 10 37.49 36.18 -22.56
C LEU A 10 36.68 35.05 -21.91
N PHE A 11 36.09 34.15 -22.70
CA PHE A 11 35.35 33.00 -22.18
C PHE A 11 36.26 32.03 -21.42
N ARG A 12 37.46 31.75 -21.93
CA ARG A 12 38.47 30.91 -21.25
C ARG A 12 38.95 31.54 -19.94
N ILE A 13 39.19 32.85 -19.91
CA ILE A 13 39.57 33.56 -18.68
C ILE A 13 38.44 33.48 -17.65
N LEU A 14 37.20 33.71 -18.07
CA LEU A 14 36.03 33.62 -17.18
C LEU A 14 35.87 32.22 -16.58
N LEU A 15 36.08 31.17 -17.39
CA LEU A 15 36.00 29.78 -16.96
C LEU A 15 37.11 29.43 -15.94
N LEU A 16 38.34 29.90 -16.17
CA LEU A 16 39.45 29.69 -15.25
C LEU A 16 39.22 30.39 -13.90
N VAL A 17 38.66 31.60 -13.90
CA VAL A 17 38.30 32.31 -12.66
C VAL A 17 37.20 31.55 -11.89
N LEU A 18 36.19 31.02 -12.58
CA LEU A 18 35.13 30.21 -11.96
C LEU A 18 35.67 28.93 -11.29
N LEU A 19 36.62 28.24 -11.93
CA LEU A 19 37.26 27.05 -11.36
C LEU A 19 38.11 27.38 -10.12
N MET A 20 38.82 28.52 -10.13
CA MET A 20 39.58 28.99 -8.96
C MET A 20 38.67 29.32 -7.76
N VAL A 21 37.50 29.94 -8.01
CA VAL A 21 36.52 30.24 -6.94
C VAL A 21 35.91 28.96 -6.35
N LEU A 22 35.65 27.93 -7.19
CA LEU A 22 35.13 26.65 -6.72
C LEU A 22 36.15 25.85 -5.89
N SER A 23 37.45 26.10 -6.10
CA SER A 23 38.54 25.41 -5.38
C SER A 23 38.83 26.03 -4.00
N ALA A 24 38.29 27.22 -3.71
CA ALA A 24 38.54 27.97 -2.48
C ALA A 24 37.61 27.60 -1.30
N LYS A 25 36.76 26.59 -1.44
CA LYS A 25 35.88 26.10 -0.36
C LYS A 25 36.20 24.65 0.00
N ASN A 26 37.36 24.43 0.61
CA ASN A 26 37.59 23.33 1.55
C ASN A 26 38.79 23.69 2.45
N SER A 27 38.57 24.59 3.40
CA SER A 27 39.50 24.84 4.49
C SER A 27 39.03 24.05 5.72
N GLY A 28 39.69 22.91 5.93
CA GLY A 28 39.52 22.09 7.12
C GLY A 28 39.92 22.86 8.38
N HIS A 29 39.10 22.73 9.43
CA HIS A 29 39.41 23.26 10.75
C HIS A 29 40.06 22.14 11.57
N GLY A 30 41.40 22.11 11.58
CA GLY A 30 42.16 21.30 12.51
C GLY A 30 42.14 21.93 13.90
N LYS A 31 41.81 21.14 14.93
CA LYS A 31 42.15 21.44 16.32
C LYS A 31 42.76 20.19 16.97
N THR A 32 44.05 20.29 17.25
CA THR A 32 44.87 19.36 18.03
C THR A 32 44.67 19.60 19.52
N ILE A 33 44.21 18.60 20.29
CA ILE A 33 44.50 18.48 21.74
C ILE A 33 44.57 16.98 22.11
N ARG A 34 45.72 16.56 22.65
CA ARG A 34 45.93 15.41 23.55
C ARG A 34 46.99 15.87 24.59
N PRO A 35 47.22 15.22 25.75
CA PRO A 35 46.60 14.01 26.33
C PRO A 35 46.22 14.11 27.84
N ARG A 36 45.37 13.21 28.37
CA ARG A 36 45.59 12.46 29.65
C ARG A 36 44.49 11.39 29.87
N PRO A 37 44.77 10.19 30.44
CA PRO A 37 43.86 9.05 30.42
C PRO A 37 43.09 8.82 31.74
N ASN A 38 42.17 7.85 31.65
CA ASN A 38 41.42 7.12 32.68
C ASN A 38 40.01 7.63 32.98
N LYS A 39 39.01 6.83 32.54
CA LYS A 39 38.00 6.23 33.41
C LYS A 39 37.23 5.14 32.65
N GLU A 40 37.32 3.93 33.20
CA GLU A 40 36.38 2.81 33.03
C GLU A 40 34.93 3.32 32.99
N GLY A 41 34.14 2.81 32.05
CA GLY A 41 32.74 3.16 31.89
C GLY A 41 32.13 2.37 30.75
N ASP A 42 31.77 1.12 31.07
CA ASP A 42 30.64 0.36 30.54
C ASP A 42 30.20 0.73 29.11
N ALA A 43 30.81 0.06 28.13
CA ALA A 43 30.31 0.07 26.77
C ALA A 43 29.09 -0.86 26.71
N ASP A 44 27.91 -0.29 26.97
CA ASP A 44 26.64 -0.89 26.58
C ASP A 44 26.67 -1.01 25.05
N GLU A 45 26.94 -2.23 24.60
CA GLU A 45 27.05 -2.64 23.21
C GLU A 45 25.69 -2.38 22.56
N LYS A 46 25.56 -1.19 21.97
CA LYS A 46 24.42 -0.80 21.15
C LYS A 46 24.44 -1.69 19.90
N LYS A 47 23.85 -2.87 20.06
CA LYS A 47 23.67 -3.88 19.02
C LYS A 47 22.85 -3.25 17.92
N ASN A 48 23.54 -2.72 16.91
CA ASN A 48 22.95 -2.24 15.69
C ASN A 48 22.22 -3.45 15.09
N GLY A 49 20.90 -3.42 15.10
CA GLY A 49 20.05 -4.48 14.54
C GLY A 49 20.26 -4.53 13.04
N ASP A 50 21.29 -5.28 12.63
CA ASP A 50 21.64 -5.51 11.23
C ASP A 50 20.44 -6.16 10.55
N CYS A 51 19.73 -5.38 9.73
CA CYS A 51 18.59 -5.87 8.95
C CYS A 51 19.14 -6.70 7.77
N ALA A 52 19.55 -7.93 8.06
CA ALA A 52 20.12 -8.84 7.09
C ALA A 52 19.13 -9.14 5.96
N THR A 53 19.49 -8.77 4.73
CA THR A 53 18.72 -9.12 3.53
C THR A 53 19.15 -10.51 3.07
N GLN A 54 18.31 -11.52 3.30
CA GLN A 54 18.62 -12.89 2.88
C GLN A 54 18.57 -12.98 1.34
N LYS A 55 19.73 -13.23 0.73
CA LYS A 55 19.91 -13.31 -0.73
C LYS A 55 20.23 -14.76 -1.09
N ASN A 56 19.29 -15.44 -1.74
CA ASN A 56 19.46 -16.52 -2.74
C ASN A 56 18.19 -17.39 -2.81
N SER A 57 17.20 -16.92 -3.58
CA SER A 57 16.00 -17.68 -3.96
C SER A 57 15.72 -17.40 -5.43
N ARG A 58 15.27 -18.42 -6.18
CA ARG A 58 14.87 -18.31 -7.60
C ARG A 58 13.69 -17.35 -7.79
N PHE A 59 12.90 -17.13 -6.75
CA PHE A 59 11.80 -16.17 -6.71
C PHE A 59 12.09 -15.06 -5.70
N PRO A 60 11.82 -13.78 -6.01
CA PRO A 60 12.09 -12.69 -5.08
C PRO A 60 11.25 -12.83 -3.81
N LEU A 61 11.88 -12.61 -2.64
CA LEU A 61 11.18 -12.62 -1.35
C LEU A 61 10.34 -11.35 -1.12
N SER A 62 10.65 -10.27 -1.84
CA SER A 62 9.94 -8.99 -1.78
C SER A 62 9.93 -8.30 -3.14
N VAL A 63 8.91 -7.49 -3.39
CA VAL A 63 8.72 -6.74 -4.64
C VAL A 63 8.46 -5.28 -4.28
N LYS A 64 9.08 -4.35 -5.02
CA LYS A 64 8.76 -2.92 -4.92
C LYS A 64 7.56 -2.62 -5.81
N ILE A 65 6.49 -2.09 -5.23
CA ILE A 65 5.23 -1.79 -5.92
C ILE A 65 4.99 -0.28 -5.86
N ASP A 66 4.66 0.33 -6.98
CA ASP A 66 4.10 1.68 -7.05
C ASP A 66 2.58 1.57 -7.23
N ILE A 67 1.80 2.20 -6.36
CA ILE A 67 0.34 2.03 -6.31
C ILE A 67 -0.31 3.34 -6.73
N HIS A 68 -0.74 3.41 -7.99
CA HIS A 68 -1.59 4.48 -8.48
C HIS A 68 -3.06 4.10 -8.32
N ILE A 69 -3.77 4.80 -7.42
CA ILE A 69 -5.17 4.51 -7.13
C ILE A 69 -6.06 5.38 -8.01
N VAL A 70 -6.83 4.76 -8.89
CA VAL A 70 -7.93 5.41 -9.61
C VAL A 70 -9.22 5.05 -8.89
N SER A 71 -9.99 6.05 -8.45
CA SER A 71 -11.28 5.84 -7.78
C SER A 71 -12.42 5.73 -8.80
N PRO A 72 -13.09 4.57 -8.95
CA PRO A 72 -14.21 4.41 -9.86
C PRO A 72 -15.51 4.86 -9.18
N SER A 73 -15.74 6.17 -9.13
CA SER A 73 -16.93 6.78 -8.50
C SER A 73 -18.27 6.24 -9.04
N HIS A 74 -18.32 5.86 -10.31
CA HIS A 74 -19.53 5.34 -10.96
C HIS A 74 -19.94 3.95 -10.44
N ALA A 75 -18.97 3.06 -10.22
CA ALA A 75 -19.24 1.71 -9.72
C ALA A 75 -19.83 1.72 -8.29
N ILE A 76 -19.37 2.65 -7.45
CA ILE A 76 -19.87 2.84 -6.08
C ILE A 76 -21.35 3.24 -6.08
N ARG A 77 -21.74 4.15 -6.99
CA ARG A 77 -23.13 4.62 -7.11
C ARG A 77 -24.07 3.51 -7.55
N MET A 78 -23.69 2.72 -8.55
CA MET A 78 -24.50 1.58 -9.01
C MET A 78 -24.72 0.56 -7.89
N ALA A 79 -23.66 0.20 -7.15
CA ALA A 79 -23.77 -0.74 -6.04
C ALA A 79 -24.74 -0.26 -4.94
N HIS A 80 -24.71 1.04 -4.62
CA HIS A 80 -25.62 1.61 -3.61
C HIS A 80 -27.09 1.58 -4.05
N ASP A 81 -27.35 1.83 -5.33
CA ASP A 81 -28.70 1.81 -5.90
C ASP A 81 -29.27 0.38 -6.00
N ILE A 82 -28.45 -0.60 -6.38
CA ILE A 82 -28.89 -2.01 -6.54
C ILE A 82 -29.27 -2.64 -5.19
N ARG A 83 -28.50 -2.36 -4.12
CA ARG A 83 -28.67 -3.01 -2.81
C ARG A 83 -30.10 -2.99 -2.25
N ASN A 84 -30.80 -1.87 -2.43
CA ASN A 84 -32.16 -1.69 -1.89
C ASN A 84 -33.26 -2.19 -2.83
N ARG A 85 -32.97 -2.28 -4.14
CA ARG A 85 -33.94 -2.68 -5.18
C ARG A 85 -33.81 -4.15 -5.59
N SER A 86 -32.85 -4.86 -5.03
CA SER A 86 -32.67 -6.30 -5.22
C SER A 86 -33.80 -7.08 -4.54
N ILE A 87 -34.22 -8.19 -5.17
CA ILE A 87 -35.11 -9.21 -4.57
C ILE A 87 -34.40 -10.01 -3.46
N SER A 88 -33.10 -9.86 -3.30
CA SER A 88 -32.32 -10.39 -2.18
C SER A 88 -31.52 -9.22 -1.58
N PRO A 89 -32.16 -8.29 -0.86
CA PRO A 89 -31.52 -7.06 -0.42
C PRO A 89 -30.46 -7.32 0.66
N TRP A 90 -29.47 -6.43 0.77
CA TRP A 90 -28.38 -6.55 1.76
C TRP A 90 -28.08 -5.22 2.45
N ASP A 91 -27.31 -5.26 3.53
CA ASP A 91 -26.68 -4.10 4.17
C ASP A 91 -25.16 -4.26 4.16
N TYR A 92 -24.42 -3.15 4.24
CA TYR A 92 -22.97 -3.20 4.29
C TYR A 92 -22.48 -3.11 5.73
N SER A 93 -21.66 -4.08 6.13
CA SER A 93 -20.84 -4.06 7.33
C SER A 93 -19.48 -3.48 6.98
N ILE A 94 -19.12 -2.34 7.56
CA ILE A 94 -17.86 -1.66 7.26
C ILE A 94 -16.79 -2.09 8.25
N THR A 95 -15.64 -2.54 7.74
CA THR A 95 -14.44 -2.81 8.53
C THR A 95 -13.35 -1.81 8.18
N LYS A 96 -12.70 -1.25 9.19
CA LYS A 96 -11.62 -0.28 9.04
C LYS A 96 -10.38 -0.81 9.75
N ASP A 97 -9.27 -0.94 9.02
CA ASP A 97 -7.98 -1.35 9.57
C ASP A 97 -6.89 -0.40 9.07
N PRO A 98 -6.33 0.46 9.94
CA PRO A 98 -5.30 1.44 9.56
C PRO A 98 -3.99 0.80 9.11
N ASN A 99 -3.78 -0.49 9.40
CA ASN A 99 -2.62 -1.25 8.96
C ASN A 99 -2.88 -2.02 7.67
N ARG A 100 -4.02 -1.80 6.99
CA ARG A 100 -4.36 -2.50 5.76
C ARG A 100 -4.61 -1.54 4.60
N PHE A 101 -4.29 -1.97 3.40
CA PHE A 101 -4.78 -1.36 2.16
C PHE A 101 -5.64 -2.36 1.36
N PRO A 102 -6.87 -2.00 0.94
CA PRO A 102 -7.59 -0.79 1.31
C PRO A 102 -7.95 -0.77 2.82
N GLU A 103 -7.86 0.41 3.42
CA GLU A 103 -8.11 0.62 4.85
C GLU A 103 -9.55 0.24 5.21
N VAL A 104 -10.50 0.66 4.37
CA VAL A 104 -11.92 0.43 4.53
C VAL A 104 -12.39 -0.66 3.57
N ILE A 105 -13.03 -1.70 4.09
CA ILE A 105 -13.68 -2.76 3.31
C ILE A 105 -15.13 -2.86 3.74
N ALA A 106 -16.05 -2.82 2.77
CA ALA A 106 -17.48 -3.04 2.97
C ALA A 106 -17.83 -4.48 2.61
N GLU A 107 -18.42 -5.22 3.55
CA GLU A 107 -18.91 -6.59 3.34
C GLU A 107 -20.44 -6.61 3.38
N ALA A 108 -21.06 -7.14 2.34
CA ALA A 108 -22.51 -7.28 2.27
C ALA A 108 -23.04 -8.38 3.21
N LYS A 109 -24.17 -8.10 3.84
CA LYS A 109 -24.95 -9.04 4.67
C LYS A 109 -26.39 -9.05 4.16
N CYS A 110 -26.88 -10.21 3.72
CA CYS A 110 -28.25 -10.33 3.25
C CYS A 110 -29.22 -10.02 4.40
N ARG A 111 -30.28 -9.25 4.11
CA ARG A 111 -31.26 -8.84 5.13
C ARG A 111 -32.19 -9.98 5.55
N HIS A 112 -32.51 -10.84 4.60
CA HIS A 112 -33.42 -11.96 4.76
C HIS A 112 -32.69 -13.25 4.45
N TYR A 113 -33.16 -14.35 5.03
CA TYR A 113 -32.72 -15.69 4.62
C TYR A 113 -33.35 -16.06 3.27
N ASN A 114 -34.63 -15.71 3.08
CA ASN A 114 -35.36 -15.93 1.84
C ASN A 114 -35.24 -14.72 0.89
N CYS A 115 -35.67 -14.86 -0.35
CA CYS A 115 -35.84 -13.72 -1.25
C CYS A 115 -37.14 -12.97 -0.95
N VAL A 116 -37.30 -11.77 -1.48
CA VAL A 116 -38.54 -10.98 -1.38
C VAL A 116 -39.26 -10.92 -2.72
N ASP A 117 -40.59 -11.01 -2.67
CA ASP A 117 -41.47 -10.88 -3.83
C ASP A 117 -41.76 -9.41 -4.20
N PHE A 118 -42.58 -9.20 -5.22
CA PHE A 118 -42.98 -7.85 -5.67
C PHE A 118 -43.85 -7.09 -4.66
N LEU A 119 -44.41 -7.77 -3.65
CA LEU A 119 -45.14 -7.17 -2.54
C LEU A 119 -44.23 -6.84 -1.35
N GLY A 120 -42.94 -7.19 -1.43
CA GLY A 120 -41.97 -7.02 -0.35
C GLY A 120 -42.09 -8.07 0.75
N LYS A 121 -42.74 -9.21 0.49
CA LYS A 121 -42.87 -10.33 1.45
C LYS A 121 -41.83 -11.39 1.15
N GLU A 122 -41.38 -12.10 2.19
CA GLU A 122 -40.44 -13.21 2.01
C GLU A 122 -41.08 -14.39 1.27
N ASP A 123 -40.43 -14.83 0.19
CA ASP A 123 -40.77 -16.02 -0.58
C ASP A 123 -39.90 -17.20 -0.16
N ILE A 124 -40.47 -18.10 0.62
CA ILE A 124 -39.80 -19.29 1.19
C ILE A 124 -39.34 -20.31 0.15
N SER A 125 -39.73 -20.16 -1.12
CA SER A 125 -39.29 -21.04 -2.21
C SER A 125 -37.87 -20.74 -2.70
N MET A 126 -37.29 -19.61 -2.30
CA MET A 126 -35.97 -19.15 -2.74
C MET A 126 -35.15 -18.56 -1.60
N ASN A 127 -33.83 -18.73 -1.67
CA ASN A 127 -32.89 -18.26 -0.65
C ASN A 127 -32.09 -17.06 -1.14
N SER A 128 -31.92 -16.07 -0.27
CA SER A 128 -30.93 -15.02 -0.41
C SER A 128 -29.54 -15.59 -0.08
N VAL A 129 -28.65 -15.64 -1.06
CA VAL A 129 -27.30 -16.20 -0.92
C VAL A 129 -26.23 -15.12 -1.14
N PRO A 130 -25.17 -15.08 -0.30
CA PRO A 130 -24.09 -14.11 -0.44
C PRO A 130 -23.22 -14.41 -1.67
N ILE A 131 -22.88 -13.37 -2.43
CA ILE A 131 -21.87 -13.46 -3.50
C ILE A 131 -20.52 -13.06 -2.92
N GLN A 132 -19.56 -13.97 -2.98
CA GLN A 132 -18.22 -13.76 -2.45
C GLN A 132 -17.20 -13.52 -3.57
N GLN A 133 -16.24 -12.65 -3.32
CA GLN A 133 -15.13 -12.33 -4.21
C GLN A 133 -13.82 -12.41 -3.42
N GLU A 134 -12.82 -13.08 -3.99
CA GLU A 134 -11.44 -13.01 -3.47
C GLU A 134 -10.80 -11.69 -3.94
N ILE A 135 -10.32 -10.90 -2.99
CA ILE A 135 -9.58 -9.67 -3.24
C ILE A 135 -8.18 -9.75 -2.62
N LEU A 136 -7.27 -8.96 -3.17
CA LEU A 136 -5.94 -8.77 -2.60
C LEU A 136 -5.95 -7.61 -1.61
N VAL A 137 -5.35 -7.81 -0.44
CA VAL A 137 -5.13 -6.77 0.57
C VAL A 137 -3.65 -6.71 0.94
N LEU A 138 -3.14 -5.53 1.22
CA LEU A 138 -1.78 -5.34 1.72
C LEU A 138 -1.83 -5.06 3.22
N GLN A 139 -1.28 -5.96 4.02
CA GLN A 139 -1.15 -5.76 5.46
C GLN A 139 0.22 -5.18 5.78
N ARG A 140 0.25 -4.06 6.49
CA ARG A 140 1.46 -3.43 7.00
C ARG A 140 2.00 -4.26 8.16
N GLU A 141 3.26 -4.65 8.07
CA GLU A 141 3.99 -5.38 9.08
C GLU A 141 5.30 -4.64 9.41
N GLN A 142 5.67 -4.61 10.68
CA GLN A 142 7.01 -4.17 11.08
C GLN A 142 7.96 -5.37 11.04
N ARG A 143 8.96 -5.33 10.16
CA ARG A 143 10.03 -6.33 10.10
C ARG A 143 11.35 -5.63 10.43
N GLY A 144 11.82 -5.84 11.66
CA GLY A 144 13.00 -5.14 12.17
C GLY A 144 12.77 -3.62 12.17
N CYS A 145 13.67 -2.89 11.51
CA CYS A 145 13.63 -1.42 11.42
C CYS A 145 12.78 -0.88 10.25
N GLN A 146 12.21 -1.75 9.41
CA GLN A 146 11.47 -1.32 8.21
C GLN A 146 9.99 -1.72 8.26
N HIS A 147 9.14 -0.84 7.76
CA HIS A 147 7.75 -1.19 7.45
C HIS A 147 7.71 -1.92 6.12
N THR A 148 7.21 -3.15 6.15
CA THR A 148 6.99 -3.99 4.96
C THR A 148 5.51 -4.23 4.78
N TYR A 149 5.10 -4.59 3.57
CA TYR A 149 3.73 -5.00 3.29
C TYR A 149 3.70 -6.47 2.92
N ARG A 150 2.80 -7.21 3.56
CA ARG A 150 2.46 -8.59 3.21
C ARG A 150 1.21 -8.58 2.33
N LEU A 151 1.27 -9.26 1.20
CA LEU A 151 0.11 -9.46 0.33
C LEU A 151 -0.72 -10.63 0.87
N GLU A 152 -2.01 -10.42 1.04
CA GLU A 152 -2.95 -11.42 1.53
C GLU A 152 -4.18 -11.52 0.61
N LYS A 153 -4.78 -12.71 0.59
CA LYS A 153 -6.07 -12.96 -0.06
C LYS A 153 -7.16 -12.85 0.99
N LYS A 154 -8.19 -12.04 0.72
CA LYS A 154 -9.36 -11.90 1.58
C LYS A 154 -10.62 -12.20 0.78
N LEU A 155 -11.47 -13.06 1.33
CA LEU A 155 -12.80 -13.31 0.78
C LEU A 155 -13.75 -12.23 1.30
N VAL A 156 -14.43 -11.52 0.40
CA VAL A 156 -15.33 -10.41 0.71
C VAL A 156 -16.69 -10.67 0.07
N THR A 157 -17.76 -10.54 0.85
CA THR A 157 -19.11 -10.59 0.29
C THR A 157 -19.43 -9.24 -0.37
N VAL A 158 -19.70 -9.24 -1.67
CA VAL A 158 -19.93 -8.00 -2.45
C VAL A 158 -21.40 -7.63 -2.57
N GLY A 159 -22.29 -8.62 -2.44
CA GLY A 159 -23.73 -8.47 -2.50
C GLY A 159 -24.43 -9.79 -2.21
N CYS A 160 -25.74 -9.83 -2.43
CA CYS A 160 -26.54 -11.05 -2.35
C CYS A 160 -27.30 -11.27 -3.66
N THR A 161 -27.55 -12.54 -3.98
CA THR A 161 -28.42 -12.95 -5.09
C THR A 161 -29.51 -13.89 -4.58
N CYS A 162 -30.58 -14.02 -5.36
CA CYS A 162 -31.64 -14.97 -5.10
C CYS A 162 -31.34 -16.29 -5.84
N ALA A 163 -31.49 -17.42 -5.16
CA ALA A 163 -31.26 -18.74 -5.73
C ALA A 163 -32.34 -19.73 -5.30
N VAL A 164 -32.74 -20.60 -6.22
CA VAL A 164 -33.61 -21.74 -5.92
C VAL A 164 -32.81 -22.75 -5.06
N PRO A 165 -33.38 -23.29 -3.96
CA PRO A 165 -32.72 -24.26 -3.12
C PRO A 165 -32.30 -25.51 -3.92
N VAL A 166 -31.15 -26.08 -3.57
CA VAL A 166 -30.70 -27.33 -4.18
C VAL A 166 -31.69 -28.43 -3.79
N GLN A 167 -32.44 -28.92 -4.77
CA GLN A 167 -33.31 -30.09 -4.59
C GLN A 167 -32.41 -31.27 -4.20
N LYS A 168 -32.64 -31.85 -3.01
CA LYS A 168 -32.06 -33.17 -2.71
C LYS A 168 -32.77 -34.16 -3.62
N GLN A 169 -32.10 -34.61 -4.69
CA GLN A 169 -32.56 -35.79 -5.41
C GLN A 169 -32.65 -36.93 -4.39
N PRO A 170 -33.80 -37.61 -4.26
CA PRO A 170 -33.86 -38.81 -3.44
C PRO A 170 -32.94 -39.85 -4.11
N SER A 171 -31.89 -40.22 -3.38
CA SER A 171 -30.98 -41.33 -3.67
C SER A 171 -31.70 -42.67 -3.62
#